data_AF-H2J6P6-F1
#
_entry.id   AF-H2J6P6-F1
#
_cell.length_a   1.000
_cell.length_b   1.000
_cell.length_c   1.000
_cell.angle_alpha   90.00
_cell.angle_beta   90.00
_cell.angle_gamma   90.00
#
_symmetry.space_group_name_H-M   'P 1'
#
loop_
_entity.id
_entity.type
_entity.pdbx_description
1 polymer ?
#
loop_
_entity_poly.entity_id
_entity_poly.type
_entity_poly.pdbx_seq_one_letter_code
_entity_poly.pdbx_strand_id
1 'polypeptide(L)'
;MVFRNSKTIFIISLIFFLTIFGGIFYIQTGNKRTEELNGEIKIDLYTASETQLTKIPGIGPKTAKKIIQYREKYGFSSVKDLMKIKGIGEKTYEKIRKYVYLSKSKIILKKKEKKNINNITYEELIEIPGIGPVSAGKIIEYRKYTKIRNEEDLKNIGLTNSQINKLKGVVEFE
;
A
#
# COMPACT_ATOMS: atom_id res chain seq x y z
N MET A 1 -56.23 -4.82 -21.30
CA MET A 1 -55.27 -5.47 -22.21
C MET A 1 -54.67 -4.39 -23.11
N VAL A 2 -53.52 -3.81 -22.72
CA VAL A 2 -52.88 -2.72 -23.47
C VAL A 2 -51.73 -3.31 -24.27
N PHE A 3 -51.89 -3.40 -25.59
CA PHE A 3 -50.83 -3.80 -26.52
C PHE A 3 -49.74 -2.72 -26.51
N ARG A 4 -48.68 -2.95 -25.71
CA ARG A 4 -47.49 -2.09 -25.71
C ARG A 4 -46.63 -2.47 -26.92
N ASN A 5 -46.54 -1.57 -27.90
CA ASN A 5 -45.79 -1.76 -29.13
C ASN A 5 -44.35 -2.25 -28.86
N SER A 6 -43.96 -3.35 -29.52
CA SER A 6 -42.65 -4.01 -29.34
C SER A 6 -41.45 -3.09 -29.61
N LYS A 7 -41.62 -2.11 -30.51
CA LYS A 7 -40.60 -1.10 -30.84
C LYS A 7 -40.27 -0.19 -29.65
N THR A 8 -41.26 0.13 -28.82
CA THR A 8 -41.07 1.01 -27.65
C THR A 8 -40.35 0.28 -26.52
N ILE A 9 -40.59 -1.02 -26.37
CA ILE A 9 -39.90 -1.88 -25.37
C ILE A 9 -38.42 -2.07 -25.75
N PHE A 10 -38.10 -2.24 -27.04
CA PHE A 10 -36.73 -2.34 -27.51
C PHE A 10 -35.91 -1.06 -27.29
N ILE A 11 -36.49 0.11 -27.54
CA ILE A 11 -35.82 1.41 -27.35
C ILE A 11 -35.53 1.68 -25.87
N ILE A 12 -36.47 1.34 -24.97
CA ILE A 12 -36.28 1.50 -23.52
C ILE A 12 -35.19 0.55 -23.00
N SER A 13 -35.12 -0.68 -23.52
CA SER A 13 -34.06 -1.64 -23.15
C SER A 13 -32.67 -1.20 -23.58
N LEU A 14 -32.54 -0.57 -24.76
CA LEU A 14 -31.27 -0.04 -25.28
C LEU A 14 -30.74 1.15 -24.46
N ILE A 15 -31.64 2.03 -24.00
CA ILE A 15 -31.29 3.17 -23.12
C ILE A 15 -30.88 2.69 -21.73
N PHE A 16 -31.53 1.64 -21.21
CA PHE A 16 -31.14 1.03 -19.93
C PHE A 16 -29.77 0.34 -20.02
N PHE A 17 -29.44 -0.27 -21.16
CA PHE A 17 -28.13 -0.88 -21.38
C PHE A 17 -27.00 0.17 -21.48
N LEU A 18 -27.24 1.31 -22.13
CA LEU A 18 -26.27 2.40 -22.23
C LEU A 18 -25.98 3.08 -20.89
N THR A 19 -26.98 3.21 -20.02
CA THR A 19 -26.81 3.85 -18.70
C THR A 19 -26.09 2.96 -17.70
N ILE A 20 -26.43 1.66 -17.66
CA ILE A 20 -25.79 0.72 -16.73
C ILE A 20 -24.36 0.37 -17.18
N PHE A 21 -24.14 0.14 -18.48
CA PHE A 21 -22.81 -0.26 -18.98
C PHE A 21 -21.85 0.92 -19.06
N GLY A 22 -22.33 2.12 -19.45
CA GLY A 22 -21.53 3.33 -19.47
C GLY A 22 -21.11 3.80 -18.06
N GLY A 23 -22.00 3.67 -17.08
CA GLY A 23 -21.71 4.05 -15.69
C GLY A 23 -20.63 3.18 -15.04
N ILE A 24 -20.70 1.86 -15.20
CA ILE A 24 -19.71 0.94 -14.64
C ILE A 24 -18.35 1.09 -15.35
N PHE A 25 -18.34 1.29 -16.68
CA PHE A 25 -17.12 1.52 -17.44
C PHE A 25 -16.45 2.86 -17.09
N TYR A 26 -17.23 3.92 -16.80
CA TYR A 26 -16.70 5.18 -16.30
C TYR A 26 -16.05 5.03 -14.91
N ILE A 27 -16.67 4.28 -13.99
CA ILE A 27 -16.16 4.06 -12.62
C ILE A 27 -14.82 3.31 -12.63
N GLN A 28 -14.57 2.40 -13.58
CA GLN A 28 -13.35 1.58 -13.58
C GLN A 28 -12.07 2.36 -13.96
N THR A 29 -12.18 3.52 -14.61
CA THR A 29 -11.01 4.36 -14.96
C THR A 29 -10.71 5.47 -13.93
N GLY A 30 -11.60 5.67 -12.96
CA GLY A 30 -11.62 6.85 -12.10
C GLY A 30 -11.15 6.67 -10.66
N ASN A 31 -10.44 5.59 -10.29
CA ASN A 31 -9.97 5.42 -8.91
C ASN A 31 -8.44 5.30 -8.80
N LYS A 32 -7.76 6.43 -8.99
CA LYS A 32 -6.44 6.67 -8.40
C LYS A 32 -6.63 7.66 -7.27
N ARG A 33 -6.73 7.13 -6.05
CA ARG A 33 -6.89 7.88 -4.79
C ARG A 33 -5.92 9.06 -4.77
N THR A 34 -6.48 10.25 -4.94
CA THR A 34 -5.83 11.50 -4.54
C THR A 34 -6.44 11.76 -3.18
N GLU A 35 -5.68 11.55 -2.11
CA GLU A 35 -6.14 11.92 -0.77
C GLU A 35 -6.07 13.45 -0.69
N GLU A 36 -7.22 14.11 -0.86
CA GLU A 36 -7.38 15.54 -0.62
C GLU A 36 -7.32 15.81 0.88
N LEU A 37 -6.11 16.07 1.37
CA LEU A 37 -5.89 16.68 2.67
C LEU A 37 -5.65 18.19 2.43
N ASN A 38 -6.67 19.01 2.70
CA ASN A 38 -6.63 20.48 2.73
C ASN A 38 -6.41 21.24 1.41
N GLY A 39 -7.06 20.85 0.31
CA GLY A 39 -7.09 21.66 -0.93
C GLY A 39 -5.73 21.87 -1.63
N GLU A 40 -4.65 21.30 -1.09
CA GLU A 40 -3.33 21.24 -1.72
C GLU A 40 -3.11 19.85 -2.30
N ILE A 41 -3.13 19.74 -3.63
CA ILE A 41 -2.85 18.48 -4.32
C ILE A 41 -1.39 18.09 -4.06
N LYS A 42 -1.18 17.09 -3.20
CA LYS A 42 0.13 16.47 -2.96
C LYS A 42 0.28 15.20 -3.80
N ILE A 43 1.49 15.01 -4.33
CA ILE A 43 1.79 13.98 -5.33
C ILE A 43 2.82 13.01 -4.77
N ASP A 44 2.51 11.73 -4.78
CA ASP A 44 3.42 10.69 -4.33
C ASP A 44 4.50 10.40 -5.37
N LEU A 45 5.76 10.67 -5.04
CA LEU A 45 6.88 10.39 -5.95
C LEU A 45 7.03 8.89 -6.27
N TYR A 46 6.56 7.99 -5.41
CA TYR A 46 6.67 6.54 -5.64
C TYR A 46 5.70 6.06 -6.73
N THR A 47 4.51 6.66 -6.84
CA THR A 47 3.43 6.16 -7.72
C THR A 47 3.02 7.14 -8.82
N ALA A 48 3.43 8.40 -8.74
CA ALA A 48 2.98 9.43 -9.66
C ALA A 48 3.26 9.10 -11.13
N SER A 49 2.27 9.33 -11.98
CA SER A 49 2.43 9.33 -13.43
C SER A 49 3.12 10.61 -13.91
N GLU A 50 3.61 10.61 -15.15
CA GLU A 50 4.18 11.81 -15.77
C GLU A 50 3.17 12.97 -15.74
N THR A 51 1.91 12.69 -16.08
CA THR A 51 0.82 13.67 -16.10
C THR A 51 0.50 14.26 -14.72
N GLN A 52 0.65 13.49 -13.65
CA GLN A 52 0.51 14.00 -12.28
C GLN A 52 1.70 14.90 -11.94
N LEU A 53 2.93 14.44 -12.20
CA LEU A 53 4.13 15.23 -11.93
C LEU A 53 4.15 16.58 -12.66
N THR A 54 3.61 16.65 -13.88
CA THR A 54 3.51 17.91 -14.64
C THR A 54 2.49 18.91 -14.07
N LYS A 55 1.63 18.50 -13.12
CA LYS A 55 0.75 19.44 -12.40
C LYS A 55 1.49 20.26 -11.34
N ILE A 56 2.72 19.85 -10.98
CA ILE A 56 3.52 20.57 -9.99
C ILE A 56 4.06 21.86 -10.64
N PRO A 57 3.80 23.04 -10.06
CA PRO A 57 4.34 24.30 -10.57
C PRO A 57 5.87 24.24 -10.71
N GLY A 58 6.38 24.53 -11.91
CA GLY A 58 7.81 24.47 -12.21
C GLY A 58 8.34 23.10 -12.66
N ILE A 59 7.48 22.08 -12.76
CA ILE A 59 7.83 20.76 -13.33
C ILE A 59 7.19 20.60 -14.71
N GLY A 60 8.01 20.73 -15.76
CA GLY A 60 7.60 20.42 -17.13
C GLY A 60 7.81 18.94 -17.50
N PRO A 61 7.33 18.50 -18.69
CA PRO A 61 7.40 17.11 -19.13
C PRO A 61 8.81 16.51 -19.09
N LYS A 62 9.83 17.28 -19.50
CA LYS A 62 11.24 16.84 -19.46
C LYS A 62 11.71 16.53 -18.02
N THR A 63 11.30 17.34 -17.05
CA THR A 63 11.66 17.15 -15.64
C THR A 63 10.87 15.99 -15.04
N ALA A 64 9.58 15.88 -15.36
CA ALA A 64 8.73 14.76 -14.95
C ALA A 64 9.31 13.41 -15.41
N LYS A 65 9.75 13.29 -16.67
CA LYS A 65 10.42 12.09 -17.18
C LYS A 65 11.68 11.75 -16.40
N LYS A 66 12.51 12.75 -16.06
CA LYS A 66 13.71 12.52 -15.25
C LYS A 66 13.40 12.06 -13.83
N ILE A 67 12.32 12.55 -13.22
CA ILE A 67 11.83 12.07 -11.91
C ILE A 67 11.46 10.58 -11.99
N ILE A 68 10.73 10.18 -13.04
CA ILE A 68 10.38 8.77 -13.27
C ILE A 68 11.62 7.92 -13.49
N GLN A 69 12.57 8.36 -14.33
CA GLN A 69 13.82 7.64 -14.56
C GLN A 69 14.65 7.49 -13.28
N TYR A 70 14.71 8.55 -12.46
CA TYR A 70 15.40 8.49 -11.17
C TYR A 70 14.73 7.49 -10.22
N ARG A 71 13.39 7.51 -10.16
CA ARG A 71 12.60 6.54 -9.38
C ARG A 71 12.90 5.09 -9.79
N GLU A 72 12.92 4.81 -11.09
CA GLU A 72 13.13 3.47 -11.63
C GLU A 72 14.56 2.98 -11.41
N LYS A 73 15.55 3.87 -11.52
CA LYS A 73 16.96 3.50 -11.43
C LYS A 73 17.50 3.43 -10.00
N TYR A 74 17.09 4.38 -9.15
CA TYR A 74 17.66 4.55 -7.81
C TYR A 74 16.63 4.47 -6.69
N GLY A 75 15.36 4.74 -6.99
CA GLY A 75 14.33 4.93 -5.98
C GLY A 75 14.54 6.23 -5.18
N PHE A 76 13.53 6.57 -4.38
CA PHE A 76 13.57 7.73 -3.49
C PHE A 76 13.64 7.27 -2.03
N SER A 77 14.67 7.70 -1.30
CA SER A 77 14.78 7.49 0.16
C SER A 77 14.20 8.67 0.94
N SER A 78 14.24 9.87 0.35
CA SER A 78 13.65 11.08 0.90
C SER A 78 13.17 12.00 -0.22
N VAL A 79 12.26 12.94 0.08
CA VAL A 79 11.83 13.96 -0.88
C VAL A 79 13.02 14.81 -1.35
N LYS A 80 14.04 14.99 -0.50
CA LYS A 80 15.26 15.77 -0.81
C LYS A 80 16.08 15.15 -1.96
N ASP A 81 15.93 13.86 -2.22
CA ASP A 81 16.59 13.19 -3.35
C ASP A 81 16.17 13.77 -4.72
N LEU A 82 15.07 14.52 -4.81
CA LEU A 82 14.71 15.28 -6.01
C LEU A 82 15.84 16.21 -6.48
N MET A 83 16.64 16.76 -5.56
CA MET A 83 17.78 17.63 -5.91
C MET A 83 18.91 16.90 -6.65
N LYS A 84 18.94 15.56 -6.63
CA LYS A 84 19.90 14.76 -7.40
C LYS A 84 19.54 14.70 -8.89
N ILE A 85 18.35 15.19 -9.27
CA ILE A 85 17.87 15.17 -10.64
C ILE A 85 18.30 16.44 -11.36
N LYS A 86 19.02 16.29 -12.48
CA LYS A 86 19.47 17.42 -13.31
C LYS A 86 18.29 18.30 -13.75
N GLY A 87 18.26 19.54 -13.26
CA GLY A 87 17.20 20.53 -13.51
C GLY A 87 16.35 20.85 -12.28
N ILE A 88 16.54 20.14 -11.17
CA ILE A 88 15.94 20.47 -9.86
C ILE A 88 17.08 20.90 -8.93
N GLY A 89 17.39 22.19 -8.92
CA GLY A 89 18.29 22.79 -7.93
C GLY A 89 17.55 23.22 -6.66
N GLU A 90 18.27 23.74 -5.67
CA GLU A 90 17.73 24.22 -4.38
C GLU A 90 16.48 25.10 -4.54
N LYS A 91 16.56 26.11 -5.41
CA LYS A 91 15.45 27.05 -5.66
C LYS A 91 14.19 26.37 -6.20
N THR A 92 14.37 25.38 -7.08
CA THR A 92 13.24 24.61 -7.63
C THR A 92 12.70 23.67 -6.57
N TYR A 93 13.59 22.99 -5.84
CA TYR A 93 13.25 22.10 -4.74
C TYR A 93 12.38 22.78 -3.69
N GLU A 94 12.77 23.95 -3.19
CA GLU A 94 12.02 24.69 -2.18
C GLU A 94 10.61 25.07 -2.64
N LYS A 95 10.42 25.35 -3.94
CA LYS A 95 9.10 25.63 -4.51
C LYS A 95 8.23 24.38 -4.62
N ILE A 96 8.83 23.24 -4.98
CA ILE A 96 8.06 22.03 -5.31
C ILE A 96 7.85 21.09 -4.12
N ARG A 97 8.72 21.12 -3.09
CA ARG A 97 8.73 20.14 -1.99
C ARG A 97 7.41 20.05 -1.22
N LYS A 98 6.61 21.11 -1.19
CA LYS A 98 5.29 21.12 -0.55
C LYS A 98 4.21 20.35 -1.33
N TYR A 99 4.39 20.18 -2.64
CA TYR A 99 3.45 19.47 -3.52
C TYR A 99 3.76 17.99 -3.67
N VAL A 100 4.79 17.49 -3.01
CA VAL A 100 5.24 16.11 -3.16
C VAL A 100 5.42 15.45 -1.81
N TYR A 101 5.21 14.15 -1.80
CA TYR A 101 5.53 13.32 -0.65
C TYR A 101 6.07 11.98 -1.15
N LEU A 102 6.60 11.19 -0.22
CA LEU A 102 6.83 9.78 -0.45
C LEU A 102 5.80 9.03 0.36
N SER A 103 4.94 8.28 -0.31
CA SER A 103 4.19 7.25 0.39
C SER A 103 5.22 6.36 1.09
N LYS A 104 5.02 6.10 2.39
CA LYS A 104 5.82 5.09 3.08
C LYS A 104 5.65 3.84 2.25
N SER A 105 6.74 3.36 1.65
CA SER A 105 6.68 2.21 0.76
C SER A 105 5.91 1.10 1.46
N LYS A 106 5.13 0.32 0.72
CA LYS A 106 4.43 -0.85 1.26
C LYS A 106 5.39 -1.78 2.06
N ILE A 107 6.70 -1.68 1.80
CA ILE A 107 7.80 -2.32 2.52
C ILE A 107 8.05 -1.70 3.92
N ILE A 108 7.98 -0.37 4.08
CA ILE A 108 8.05 0.31 5.38
C ILE A 108 6.72 0.15 6.16
N LEU A 109 5.59 0.05 5.47
CA LEU A 109 4.29 -0.26 6.10
C LEU A 109 4.26 -1.71 6.62
N LYS A 110 4.88 -2.67 5.93
CA LYS A 110 5.10 -4.03 6.45
C LYS A 110 6.03 -4.09 7.66
N LYS A 111 6.95 -3.12 7.81
CA LYS A 111 7.92 -3.10 8.93
C LYS A 111 7.30 -2.65 10.26
N LYS A 112 6.04 -2.18 10.29
CA LYS A 112 5.44 -1.53 11.47
C LYS A 112 4.20 -2.20 12.05
N GLU A 113 3.91 -3.45 11.70
CA GLU A 113 2.89 -4.21 12.44
C GLU A 113 3.51 -5.52 12.86
N LYS A 114 4.19 -5.48 14.01
CA LYS A 114 4.44 -6.71 14.75
C LYS A 114 3.06 -7.34 14.98
N LYS A 115 2.86 -8.58 14.56
CA LYS A 115 1.59 -9.24 14.82
C LYS A 115 1.56 -9.65 16.28
N ASN A 116 0.44 -9.41 16.93
CA ASN A 116 0.22 -9.95 18.27
C ASN A 116 0.36 -11.47 18.21
N ILE A 117 1.31 -12.02 18.97
CA ILE A 117 1.57 -13.44 19.05
C ILE A 117 0.26 -14.12 19.43
N ASN A 118 -0.53 -13.67 20.38
CA ASN A 118 -1.77 -14.36 20.76
C ASN A 118 -2.82 -14.47 19.63
N ASN A 119 -2.72 -13.68 18.56
CA ASN A 119 -3.68 -13.64 17.45
C ASN A 119 -3.11 -14.03 16.06
N ILE A 120 -1.80 -14.28 15.92
CA ILE A 120 -1.19 -14.68 14.64
C ILE A 120 -1.64 -16.09 14.23
N THR A 121 -1.99 -16.29 12.95
CA THR A 121 -2.49 -17.58 12.46
C THR A 121 -1.38 -18.61 12.31
N TYR A 122 -1.75 -19.88 12.11
CA TYR A 122 -0.80 -20.95 11.86
C TYR A 122 0.00 -20.72 10.56
N GLU A 123 -0.69 -20.29 9.50
CA GLU A 123 -0.12 -19.99 8.19
C GLU A 123 0.90 -18.85 8.31
N GLU A 124 0.55 -17.82 9.05
CA GLU A 124 1.43 -16.68 9.30
C GLU A 124 2.65 -17.04 10.15
N LEU A 125 2.53 -18.03 11.06
CA LEU A 125 3.66 -18.51 11.85
C LEU A 125 4.67 -19.27 10.99
N ILE A 126 4.21 -20.15 10.09
CA ILE A 126 5.12 -20.95 9.25
C ILE A 126 5.82 -20.12 8.16
N GLU A 127 5.29 -18.94 7.83
CA GLU A 127 5.97 -17.97 6.97
C GLU A 127 7.18 -17.31 7.66
N ILE A 128 7.29 -17.37 8.99
CA ILE A 128 8.40 -16.79 9.73
C ILE A 128 9.64 -17.69 9.60
N PRO A 129 10.77 -17.18 9.05
CA PRO A 129 11.98 -17.98 8.90
C PRO A 129 12.43 -18.62 10.22
N GLY A 130 12.56 -19.95 10.24
CA GLY A 130 12.96 -20.73 11.42
C GLY A 130 11.81 -21.22 12.30
N ILE A 131 10.56 -20.84 11.99
CA ILE A 131 9.37 -21.34 12.65
C ILE A 131 8.71 -22.38 11.75
N GLY A 132 9.04 -23.65 11.97
CA GLY A 132 8.42 -24.77 11.27
C GLY A 132 7.09 -25.20 11.90
N PRO A 133 6.38 -26.16 11.26
CA PRO A 133 5.10 -26.70 11.71
C PRO A 133 5.05 -27.08 13.20
N VAL A 134 6.12 -27.72 13.70
CA VAL A 134 6.21 -28.16 15.11
C VAL A 134 6.22 -26.98 16.07
N SER A 135 7.00 -25.93 15.77
CA SER A 135 7.09 -24.75 16.64
C SER A 135 5.81 -23.92 16.56
N ALA A 136 5.24 -23.78 15.36
CA ALA A 136 3.93 -23.15 15.18
C ALA A 136 2.83 -23.89 15.96
N GLY A 137 2.83 -25.23 15.91
CA GLY A 137 1.90 -26.08 16.66
C GLY A 137 1.96 -25.84 18.17
N LYS A 138 3.17 -25.88 18.76
CA LYS A 138 3.38 -25.59 20.19
C LYS A 138 2.82 -24.24 20.61
N ILE A 139 3.06 -23.22 19.80
CA ILE A 139 2.61 -21.86 20.05
C ILE A 139 1.07 -21.78 20.01
N ILE A 140 0.44 -22.34 18.98
CA ILE A 140 -1.02 -22.36 18.83
C ILE A 140 -1.68 -23.16 19.94
N GLU A 141 -1.11 -24.31 20.29
CA GLU A 141 -1.59 -25.17 21.37
C GLU A 141 -1.55 -24.45 22.71
N TYR A 142 -0.44 -23.80 23.05
CA TYR A 142 -0.30 -23.07 24.31
C TYR A 142 -1.33 -21.93 24.45
N ARG A 143 -1.60 -21.19 23.36
CA ARG A 143 -2.58 -20.09 23.35
C ARG A 143 -4.03 -20.54 23.59
N LYS A 144 -4.35 -21.82 23.38
CA LYS A 144 -5.69 -22.36 23.72
C LYS A 144 -5.97 -22.32 25.22
N TYR A 145 -4.93 -22.34 26.04
CA TYR A 145 -5.03 -22.43 27.49
C TYR A 145 -4.66 -21.13 28.21
N THR A 146 -3.67 -20.38 27.69
CA THR A 146 -3.25 -19.10 28.28
C THR A 146 -2.61 -18.18 27.24
N LYS A 147 -2.63 -16.87 27.50
CA LYS A 147 -1.86 -15.90 26.72
C LYS A 147 -0.35 -16.09 26.91
N ILE A 148 0.39 -15.94 25.81
CA ILE A 148 1.84 -15.78 25.79
C ILE A 148 2.12 -14.29 26.07
N ARG A 149 2.77 -13.99 27.18
CA ARG A 149 3.02 -12.64 27.69
C ARG A 149 4.44 -12.16 27.44
N ASN A 150 5.38 -13.09 27.28
CA ASN A 150 6.80 -12.78 27.14
C ASN A 150 7.59 -13.91 26.49
N GLU A 151 8.89 -13.69 26.34
CA GLU A 151 9.84 -14.65 25.78
C GLU A 151 10.01 -15.91 26.66
N GLU A 152 9.80 -15.81 27.96
CA GLU A 152 9.93 -16.93 28.89
C GLU A 152 8.83 -17.97 28.66
N ASP A 153 7.61 -17.53 28.38
CA ASP A 153 6.52 -18.43 27.98
C ASP A 153 6.89 -19.23 26.72
N LEU A 154 7.60 -18.61 25.77
CA LEU A 154 8.08 -19.28 24.56
C LEU A 154 9.17 -20.32 24.86
N LYS A 155 10.09 -20.01 25.78
CA LYS A 155 11.10 -20.99 26.22
C LYS A 155 10.45 -22.17 26.94
N ASN A 156 9.45 -21.91 27.78
CA ASN A 156 8.74 -22.93 28.53
C ASN A 156 7.99 -23.93 27.63
N ILE A 157 7.52 -23.49 26.45
CA ILE A 157 6.93 -24.39 25.43
C ILE A 157 7.98 -25.06 24.53
N GLY A 158 9.28 -24.81 24.78
CA GLY A 158 10.38 -25.46 24.09
C GLY A 158 10.73 -24.84 22.74
N LEU A 159 10.61 -23.52 22.59
CA LEU A 159 11.27 -22.78 21.51
C LEU A 159 12.72 -22.47 21.88
N THR A 160 13.59 -22.52 20.88
CA THR A 160 15.01 -22.15 21.04
C THR A 160 15.19 -20.62 21.00
N ASN A 161 16.29 -20.12 21.57
CA ASN A 161 16.66 -18.71 21.51
C ASN A 161 16.76 -18.17 20.07
N SER A 162 17.23 -19.01 19.13
CA SER A 162 17.27 -18.64 17.71
C SER A 162 15.88 -18.35 17.16
N GLN A 163 14.91 -19.22 17.44
CA GLN A 163 13.52 -19.07 17.02
C GLN A 163 12.85 -17.86 17.67
N ILE A 164 13.07 -17.65 18.97
CA ILE A 164 12.55 -16.49 19.70
C ILE A 164 13.10 -15.19 19.08
N ASN A 165 14.39 -15.13 18.75
CA ASN A 165 14.98 -13.98 18.08
C ASN A 165 14.37 -13.69 16.70
N LYS A 166 13.98 -14.72 15.93
CA LYS A 166 13.25 -14.55 14.67
C LYS A 166 11.85 -13.99 14.91
N LEU A 167 11.16 -14.47 15.93
CA LEU A 167 9.84 -13.97 16.34
C LEU A 167 9.90 -12.51 16.80
N LYS A 168 10.90 -12.08 17.58
CA LYS A 168 11.02 -10.69 18.08
C LYS A 168 10.99 -9.61 17.00
N GLY A 169 11.44 -9.94 15.78
CA GLY A 169 11.42 -9.04 14.64
C GLY A 169 10.05 -8.91 13.96
N VAL A 170 9.11 -9.80 14.28
CA VAL A 170 7.86 -10.00 13.53
C VAL A 170 6.61 -9.99 14.42
N VAL A 171 6.73 -10.31 15.71
CA VAL A 171 5.60 -10.41 16.66
C VAL A 171 5.83 -9.63 17.95
N GLU A 172 4.72 -9.36 18.64
CA GLU A 172 4.63 -8.73 19.97
C GLU A 172 3.70 -9.54 20.89
N PHE A 173 3.67 -9.24 22.20
CA PHE A 173 3.04 -10.10 23.21
C PHE A 173 1.69 -9.59 23.78
N GLU A 174 1.05 -8.59 23.16
CA GLU A 174 -0.18 -7.95 23.70
C GLU A 174 -1.35 -8.91 24.01
#